data_AF-A0AAJ6ZQJ0-F1
#
_entry.id   AF-A0AAJ6ZQJ0-F1
#
_cell.length_a   1.000
_cell.length_b   1.000
_cell.length_c   1.000
_cell.angle_alpha   90.00
_cell.angle_beta   90.00
_cell.angle_gamma   90.00
#
_symmetry.space_group_name_H-M   'P 1'
#
loop_
_entity.id
_entity.type
_entity.pdbx_description
1 polymer ?
#
loop_
_entity_poly.entity_id
_entity_poly.type
_entity_poly.pdbx_seq_one_letter_code
_entity_poly.pdbx_strand_id
1 'polypeptide(L)'
;MAVHILFKNYILNVKMHLLLKTVFHYFSFVLLCYVSWYGIETVHRIEQMEVVGEELMLVVENVPYYMTHWNMAFQTLFLLLSLVHDVLEWLDKQDCRLAARLRYWRDVVFSGLVVPFTLFVSSMFWCVYAVDRELVFPRAYDDVVPWWFNHCVHTNISVVVLIETLLQARRRPRDFKTEIIAVTVVDVAYAIVYYAIYFFTHRWLYKVFGVMTWWQVCLYQLVIWGSSYLFYFLQFPINRVIHGDVEETDNAATGQVTEQMINGTKEMNEDKTDTDAKISSLSKNPWSLKYRSNGSKIENSHL
;
A
#
# COMPACT_ATOMS: atom_id res chain seq x y z
N MET A 1 3.38 -2.03 45.95
CA MET A 1 2.59 -3.19 45.45
C MET A 1 1.73 -2.82 44.23
N ALA A 2 0.88 -1.79 44.28
CA ALA A 2 0.03 -1.37 43.15
C ALA A 2 0.79 -0.98 41.87
N VAL A 3 1.88 -0.19 41.98
CA VAL A 3 2.72 0.23 40.84
C VAL A 3 3.36 -0.97 40.12
N HIS A 4 3.79 -1.98 40.86
CA HIS A 4 4.40 -3.19 40.30
C HIS A 4 3.37 -4.04 39.53
N ILE A 5 2.13 -4.12 40.02
CA ILE A 5 1.02 -4.81 39.35
C ILE A 5 0.62 -4.09 38.06
N LEU A 6 0.51 -2.75 38.10
CA LEU A 6 0.21 -1.94 36.91
C LEU A 6 1.29 -2.07 35.83
N PHE A 7 2.58 -2.03 36.22
CA PHE A 7 3.69 -2.20 35.30
C PHE A 7 3.72 -3.61 34.66
N LYS A 8 3.47 -4.65 35.46
CA LYS A 8 3.38 -6.03 34.97
C LYS A 8 2.20 -6.20 33.99
N ASN A 9 1.05 -5.62 34.30
CA ASN A 9 -0.13 -5.66 33.42
C ASN A 9 0.11 -4.88 32.11
N TYR A 10 0.81 -3.75 32.17
CA TYR A 10 1.21 -3.00 31.00
C TYR A 10 2.14 -3.80 30.08
N ILE A 11 3.21 -4.39 30.63
CA ILE A 11 4.13 -5.24 29.86
C ILE A 11 3.40 -6.44 29.26
N LEU A 12 2.49 -7.07 30.02
CA LEU A 12 1.70 -8.19 29.54
C LEU A 12 0.81 -7.77 28.35
N ASN A 13 0.17 -6.60 28.44
CA ASN A 13 -0.65 -6.05 27.36
C ASN A 13 0.17 -5.73 26.10
N VAL A 14 1.36 -5.15 26.24
CA VAL A 14 2.25 -4.85 25.11
C VAL A 14 2.70 -6.14 24.42
N LYS A 15 3.16 -7.14 25.19
CA LYS A 15 3.59 -8.44 24.62
C LYS A 15 2.44 -9.22 24.00
N MET A 16 1.25 -9.17 24.61
CA MET A 16 0.06 -9.81 24.06
C MET A 16 -0.38 -9.15 22.75
N HIS A 17 -0.31 -7.82 22.67
CA HIS A 17 -0.59 -7.08 21.45
C HIS A 17 0.41 -7.40 20.33
N LEU A 18 1.71 -7.43 20.64
CA LEU A 18 2.74 -7.85 19.70
C LEU A 18 2.50 -9.29 19.21
N LEU A 19 2.21 -10.22 20.12
CA LEU A 19 1.89 -11.61 19.77
C LEU A 19 0.70 -11.70 18.81
N LEU A 20 -0.39 -10.97 19.09
CA LEU A 20 -1.58 -10.97 18.25
C LEU A 20 -1.27 -10.48 16.83
N LYS A 21 -0.52 -9.38 16.70
CA LYS A 21 -0.06 -8.86 15.39
C LYS A 21 0.84 -9.86 14.67
N THR A 22 1.83 -10.42 15.35
CA THR A 22 2.78 -11.38 14.74
C THR A 22 2.06 -12.62 14.23
N VAL A 23 1.14 -13.18 15.02
CA VAL A 23 0.32 -14.33 14.61
C VAL A 23 -0.53 -13.97 13.39
N PHE A 24 -1.23 -12.83 13.44
CA PHE A 24 -2.06 -12.37 12.32
C PHE A 24 -1.25 -12.17 11.04
N HIS A 25 -0.12 -11.44 11.11
CA HIS A 25 0.74 -11.21 9.96
C HIS A 25 1.31 -12.52 9.40
N TYR A 26 1.71 -13.46 10.27
CA TYR A 26 2.27 -14.75 9.85
C TYR A 26 1.25 -15.58 9.07
N PHE A 27 0.06 -15.80 9.65
CA PHE A 27 -0.98 -16.59 8.99
C PHE A 27 -1.49 -15.92 7.71
N SER A 28 -1.64 -14.59 7.72
CA SER A 28 -2.03 -13.85 6.51
C SER A 28 -0.98 -13.95 5.42
N PHE A 29 0.31 -13.83 5.76
CA PHE A 29 1.41 -13.96 4.81
C PHE A 29 1.45 -15.35 4.18
N VAL A 30 1.38 -16.40 5.01
CA VAL A 30 1.35 -17.79 4.54
C VAL A 30 0.13 -18.05 3.65
N LEU A 31 -1.05 -17.56 4.04
CA LEU A 31 -2.27 -17.68 3.25
C LEU A 31 -2.11 -17.01 1.87
N LEU A 32 -1.60 -15.78 1.82
CA LEU A 32 -1.44 -15.05 0.56
C LEU A 32 -0.37 -15.65 -0.34
N CYS A 33 0.72 -16.18 0.22
CA CYS A 33 1.70 -16.97 -0.52
C CYS A 33 1.06 -18.24 -1.10
N TYR A 34 0.26 -18.97 -0.30
CA TYR A 34 -0.44 -20.17 -0.77
C TYR A 34 -1.44 -19.86 -1.88
N VAL A 35 -2.24 -18.80 -1.73
CA VAL A 35 -3.19 -18.34 -2.75
C VAL A 35 -2.44 -17.95 -4.03
N SER A 36 -1.35 -17.20 -3.93
CA SER A 36 -0.55 -16.83 -5.10
C SER A 36 0.01 -18.06 -5.82
N TRP A 37 0.55 -19.03 -5.07
CA TRP A 37 1.01 -20.31 -5.61
C TRP A 37 -0.12 -21.09 -6.28
N TYR A 38 -1.29 -21.19 -5.63
CA TYR A 38 -2.46 -21.89 -6.18
C TYR A 38 -2.94 -21.25 -7.50
N GLY A 39 -2.89 -19.92 -7.61
CA GLY A 39 -3.21 -19.21 -8.85
C GLY A 39 -2.26 -19.58 -10.00
N ILE A 40 -0.95 -19.58 -9.74
CA ILE A 40 0.08 -19.99 -10.71
C ILE A 40 -0.13 -21.45 -11.14
N GLU A 41 -0.35 -22.33 -10.16
CA GLU A 41 -0.60 -23.74 -10.43
C GLU A 41 -1.90 -23.97 -11.22
N THR A 42 -2.93 -23.16 -10.98
CA THR A 42 -4.19 -23.23 -11.75
C THR A 42 -3.98 -22.83 -13.21
N VAL A 43 -3.20 -21.79 -13.47
CA VAL A 43 -2.79 -21.43 -14.83
C VAL A 43 -2.05 -22.58 -15.50
N HIS A 44 -1.06 -23.16 -14.81
CA HIS A 44 -0.28 -24.27 -15.35
C HIS A 44 -1.15 -25.50 -15.69
N ARG A 45 -2.14 -25.81 -14.85
CA ARG A 45 -3.09 -26.89 -15.11
C ARG A 45 -3.96 -26.62 -16.34
N ILE A 46 -4.43 -25.38 -16.52
CA ILE A 46 -5.28 -25.03 -17.68
C ILE A 46 -4.46 -25.11 -18.97
N GLU A 47 -3.22 -24.65 -18.97
CA GLU A 47 -2.31 -24.74 -20.13
C GLU A 47 -2.05 -26.19 -20.59
N GLN A 48 -2.25 -27.17 -19.71
CA GLN A 48 -2.08 -28.59 -20.00
C GLN A 48 -3.36 -29.30 -20.50
N MET A 49 -4.51 -28.63 -20.49
CA MET A 49 -5.76 -29.23 -20.94
C MET A 49 -5.80 -29.39 -22.46
N GLU A 50 -6.25 -30.54 -22.96
CA GLU A 50 -6.33 -30.81 -24.41
C GLU A 50 -7.34 -29.91 -25.15
N VAL A 51 -8.41 -29.51 -24.46
CA VAL A 51 -9.45 -28.64 -25.00
C VAL A 51 -9.76 -27.55 -23.97
N VAL A 52 -9.47 -26.30 -24.34
CA VAL A 52 -9.77 -25.12 -23.54
C VAL A 52 -10.63 -24.18 -24.37
N GLY A 53 -11.74 -23.70 -23.80
CA GLY A 53 -12.58 -22.70 -24.46
C GLY A 53 -11.81 -21.39 -24.67
N GLU A 54 -12.10 -20.69 -25.78
CA GLU A 54 -11.42 -19.44 -26.15
C GLU A 54 -11.44 -18.41 -25.01
N GLU A 55 -12.58 -18.31 -24.33
CA GLU A 55 -12.77 -17.40 -23.20
C GLU A 55 -11.80 -17.68 -22.04
N LEU A 56 -11.56 -18.95 -21.73
CA LEU A 56 -10.67 -19.34 -20.64
C LEU A 56 -9.19 -19.17 -21.03
N MET A 57 -8.84 -19.43 -22.29
CA MET A 57 -7.49 -19.17 -22.81
C MET A 57 -7.13 -17.68 -22.71
N LEU A 58 -8.05 -16.79 -23.07
CA LEU A 58 -7.82 -15.35 -22.97
C LEU A 58 -7.55 -14.90 -21.54
N VAL A 59 -8.21 -15.49 -20.56
CA VAL A 59 -7.94 -15.18 -19.15
C VAL A 59 -6.55 -15.63 -18.78
N VAL A 60 -6.19 -16.88 -19.10
CA VAL A 60 -4.88 -17.46 -18.78
C VAL A 60 -3.75 -16.60 -19.32
N GLU A 61 -3.83 -16.18 -20.60
CA GLU A 61 -2.86 -15.29 -21.23
C GLU A 61 -2.75 -13.94 -20.52
N ASN A 62 -3.85 -13.46 -19.94
CA ASN A 62 -3.90 -12.14 -19.31
C ASN A 62 -3.79 -12.15 -17.78
N VAL A 63 -3.64 -13.32 -17.15
CA VAL A 63 -3.60 -13.47 -15.68
C VAL A 63 -2.69 -12.44 -15.00
N PRO A 64 -1.42 -12.24 -15.43
CA PRO A 64 -0.49 -11.31 -14.79
C PRO A 64 -0.94 -9.83 -14.83
N TYR A 65 -1.85 -9.48 -15.74
CA TYR A 65 -2.29 -8.11 -15.97
C TYR A 65 -3.54 -7.72 -15.18
N TYR A 66 -4.22 -8.66 -14.50
CA TYR A 66 -5.33 -8.30 -13.62
C TYR A 66 -4.85 -7.58 -12.36
N MET A 67 -5.57 -6.53 -11.97
CA MET A 67 -5.27 -5.70 -10.79
C MET A 67 -5.23 -6.51 -9.50
N THR A 68 -6.01 -7.59 -9.46
CA THR A 68 -6.02 -8.57 -8.37
C THR A 68 -4.62 -9.08 -8.04
N HIS A 69 -3.79 -9.39 -9.04
CA HIS A 69 -2.42 -9.87 -8.82
C HIS A 69 -1.48 -8.77 -8.32
N TRP A 70 -1.67 -7.55 -8.80
CA TRP A 70 -0.91 -6.38 -8.32
C TRP A 70 -1.24 -6.11 -6.85
N ASN A 71 -2.52 -6.16 -6.49
CA ASN A 71 -2.97 -6.02 -5.10
C ASN A 71 -2.42 -7.14 -4.21
N MET A 72 -2.43 -8.39 -4.67
CA MET A 72 -1.82 -9.51 -3.95
C MET A 72 -0.32 -9.30 -3.71
N ALA A 73 0.42 -8.74 -4.68
CA ALA A 73 1.81 -8.39 -4.51
C ALA A 73 2.02 -7.28 -3.46
N PHE A 74 1.18 -6.24 -3.48
CA PHE A 74 1.22 -5.17 -2.47
C PHE A 74 0.95 -5.70 -1.07
N GLN A 75 -0.09 -6.54 -0.89
CA GLN A 75 -0.40 -7.15 0.39
C GLN A 75 0.73 -8.06 0.89
N THR A 76 1.29 -8.88 0.01
CA THR A 76 2.40 -9.78 0.36
C THR A 76 3.65 -8.99 0.79
N LEU A 77 3.98 -7.91 0.08
CA LEU A 77 5.07 -7.00 0.46
C LEU A 77 4.81 -6.35 1.83
N PHE A 78 3.60 -5.83 2.05
CA PHE A 78 3.22 -5.24 3.33
C PHE A 78 3.33 -6.24 4.49
N LEU A 79 2.81 -7.45 4.32
CA LEU A 79 2.85 -8.49 5.35
C LEU A 79 4.27 -8.94 5.64
N LEU A 80 5.13 -9.04 4.61
CA LEU A 80 6.56 -9.30 4.79
C LEU A 80 7.23 -8.18 5.61
N LEU A 81 7.02 -6.92 5.24
CA LEU A 81 7.56 -5.78 5.97
C LEU A 81 7.09 -5.77 7.43
N SER A 82 5.83 -6.12 7.67
CA SER A 82 5.22 -6.20 9.01
C SER A 82 5.81 -7.34 9.83
N LEU A 83 5.96 -8.53 9.25
CA LEU A 83 6.58 -9.67 9.92
C LEU A 83 8.03 -9.41 10.31
N VAL A 84 8.83 -8.82 9.40
CA VAL A 84 10.21 -8.48 9.72
C VAL A 84 10.26 -7.41 10.81
N HIS A 85 9.35 -6.44 10.80
CA HIS A 85 9.25 -5.43 11.85
C HIS A 85 8.87 -6.05 13.22
N ASP A 86 7.89 -6.95 13.24
CA ASP A 86 7.49 -7.68 14.44
C ASP A 86 8.63 -8.53 15.03
N VAL A 87 9.40 -9.23 14.17
CA VAL A 87 10.57 -10.00 14.60
C VAL A 87 11.62 -9.08 15.23
N LEU A 88 11.85 -7.88 14.68
CA LEU A 88 12.76 -6.92 15.30
C LEU A 88 12.24 -6.42 16.65
N GLU A 89 10.92 -6.28 16.82
CA GLU A 89 10.32 -5.93 18.10
C GLU A 89 10.48 -7.05 19.14
N TRP A 90 10.31 -8.32 18.75
CA TRP A 90 10.59 -9.47 19.61
C TRP A 90 12.06 -9.61 20.01
N LEU A 91 12.97 -9.11 19.18
CA LEU A 91 14.41 -9.11 19.43
C LEU A 91 14.89 -7.86 20.18
N ASP A 92 13.98 -7.01 20.67
CA ASP A 92 14.26 -5.72 21.31
C ASP A 92 15.12 -4.78 20.43
N LYS A 93 14.95 -4.87 19.10
CA LYS A 93 15.66 -4.08 18.07
C LYS A 93 14.76 -3.07 17.35
N GLN A 94 13.61 -2.73 17.91
CA GLN A 94 12.62 -1.82 17.30
C GLN A 94 13.11 -0.37 17.10
N ASP A 95 14.16 0.04 17.81
CA ASP A 95 14.73 1.39 17.78
C ASP A 95 15.93 1.53 16.83
N CYS A 96 16.36 0.43 16.20
CA CYS A 96 17.46 0.51 15.23
C CYS A 96 17.03 1.18 13.92
N ARG A 97 18.01 1.72 13.19
CA ARG A 97 17.79 2.38 11.88
C ARG A 97 17.03 1.49 10.88
N LEU A 98 17.28 0.18 10.90
CA LEU A 98 16.59 -0.78 10.05
C LEU A 98 15.09 -0.86 10.42
N ALA A 99 14.77 -1.00 11.70
CA ALA A 99 13.39 -1.06 12.18
C ALA A 99 12.63 0.24 11.89
N ALA A 100 13.26 1.41 12.03
CA ALA A 100 12.67 2.69 11.66
C ALA A 100 12.34 2.77 10.16
N ARG A 101 13.25 2.31 9.29
CA ARG A 101 13.05 2.28 7.84
C ARG A 101 11.97 1.27 7.43
N LEU A 102 11.95 0.09 8.03
CA LEU A 102 10.92 -0.93 7.80
C LEU A 102 9.54 -0.40 8.19
N ARG A 103 9.42 0.21 9.37
CA ARG A 103 8.17 0.82 9.86
C ARG A 103 7.67 1.90 8.91
N TYR A 104 8.56 2.78 8.45
CA TYR A 104 8.22 3.82 7.46
C TYR A 104 7.65 3.21 6.18
N TRP A 105 8.37 2.28 5.54
CA TRP A 105 7.92 1.69 4.27
C TRP A 105 6.71 0.78 4.44
N ARG A 106 6.60 0.06 5.55
CA ARG A 106 5.40 -0.71 5.90
C ARG A 106 4.17 0.19 5.89
N ASP A 107 4.24 1.34 6.56
CA ASP A 107 3.08 2.24 6.68
C ASP A 107 2.77 2.99 5.38
N VAL A 108 3.80 3.36 4.60
CA VAL A 108 3.64 3.93 3.25
C VAL A 108 3.01 2.93 2.28
N VAL A 109 3.50 1.69 2.25
CA VAL A 109 2.94 0.62 1.40
C VAL A 109 1.52 0.30 1.84
N PHE A 110 1.26 0.20 3.14
CA PHE A 110 -0.09 -0.06 3.64
C PHE A 110 -1.07 1.03 3.19
N SER A 111 -0.75 2.29 3.50
CA SER A 111 -1.68 3.40 3.31
C SER A 111 -1.81 3.81 1.85
N GLY A 112 -0.70 3.83 1.11
CA GLY A 112 -0.65 4.28 -0.28
C GLY A 112 -0.89 3.20 -1.33
N LEU A 113 -0.74 1.91 -1.00
CA LEU A 113 -0.94 0.82 -1.96
C LEU A 113 -1.99 -0.18 -1.49
N VAL A 114 -1.81 -0.77 -0.32
CA VAL A 114 -2.66 -1.89 0.12
C VAL A 114 -4.11 -1.47 0.31
N VAL A 115 -4.37 -0.47 1.16
CA VAL A 115 -5.75 -0.05 1.47
C VAL A 115 -6.53 0.39 0.23
N PRO A 116 -6.07 1.39 -0.56
CA PRO A 116 -6.86 1.90 -1.67
C PRO A 116 -7.15 0.83 -2.73
N PHE A 117 -6.13 0.03 -3.10
CA PHE A 117 -6.30 -0.97 -4.16
C PHE A 117 -7.01 -2.24 -3.69
N THR A 118 -6.92 -2.60 -2.41
CA THR A 118 -7.71 -3.71 -1.85
C THR A 118 -9.19 -3.38 -1.85
N LEU A 119 -9.55 -2.21 -1.34
CA LEU A 119 -10.95 -1.79 -1.31
C LEU A 119 -11.48 -1.61 -2.73
N PHE A 120 -10.69 -1.03 -3.65
CA PHE A 120 -11.03 -0.94 -5.06
C PHE A 120 -11.28 -2.31 -5.71
N VAL A 121 -10.32 -3.25 -5.62
CA VAL A 121 -10.45 -4.58 -6.25
C VAL A 121 -11.68 -5.30 -5.70
N SER A 122 -11.87 -5.28 -4.38
CA SER A 122 -13.00 -5.93 -3.73
C SER A 122 -14.33 -5.28 -4.12
N SER A 123 -14.45 -3.96 -4.00
CA SER A 123 -15.70 -3.26 -4.29
C SER A 123 -16.06 -3.37 -5.77
N MET A 124 -15.12 -3.13 -6.67
CA MET A 124 -15.39 -3.17 -8.11
C MET A 124 -15.77 -4.57 -8.56
N PHE A 125 -15.05 -5.59 -8.11
CA PHE A 125 -15.36 -6.97 -8.44
C PHE A 125 -16.78 -7.32 -8.01
N TRP A 126 -17.14 -7.13 -6.73
CA TRP A 126 -18.45 -7.55 -6.23
C TRP A 126 -19.59 -6.68 -6.76
N CYS A 127 -19.38 -5.38 -6.97
CA CYS A 127 -20.39 -4.52 -7.59
C CYS A 127 -20.70 -4.96 -9.02
N VAL A 128 -19.68 -5.19 -9.84
CA VAL A 128 -19.91 -5.63 -11.23
C VAL A 128 -20.45 -7.06 -11.26
N TYR A 129 -19.94 -7.96 -10.40
CA TYR A 129 -20.43 -9.33 -10.27
C TYR A 129 -21.92 -9.38 -9.93
N ALA A 130 -22.39 -8.50 -9.02
CA ALA A 130 -23.79 -8.44 -8.61
C ALA A 130 -24.72 -7.88 -9.71
N VAL A 131 -24.21 -7.02 -10.58
CA VAL A 131 -24.97 -6.49 -11.73
C VAL A 131 -25.01 -7.51 -12.86
N ASP A 132 -23.84 -7.97 -13.31
CA ASP A 132 -23.68 -9.02 -14.31
C ASP A 132 -22.30 -9.69 -14.16
N ARG A 133 -22.31 -10.91 -13.61
CA ARG A 133 -21.08 -11.69 -13.41
C ARG A 133 -20.32 -11.96 -14.70
N GLU A 134 -20.98 -12.03 -15.86
CA GLU A 134 -20.31 -12.33 -17.13
C GLU A 134 -19.32 -11.24 -17.55
N LEU A 135 -19.37 -10.06 -16.92
CA LEU A 135 -18.46 -8.95 -17.19
C LEU A 135 -17.11 -9.04 -16.47
N VAL A 136 -17.01 -9.81 -15.38
CA VAL A 136 -15.82 -9.90 -14.51
C VAL A 136 -15.43 -11.33 -14.13
N PHE A 137 -16.41 -12.22 -14.00
CA PHE A 137 -16.23 -13.63 -13.66
C PHE A 137 -17.26 -14.51 -14.40
N PRO A 138 -17.11 -14.67 -15.73
CA PRO A 138 -17.91 -15.59 -16.54
C PRO A 138 -18.09 -16.99 -15.98
N ARG A 139 -19.20 -17.65 -16.35
CA ARG A 139 -19.50 -19.04 -15.94
C ARG A 139 -18.46 -20.05 -16.40
N ALA A 140 -17.78 -19.78 -17.51
CA ALA A 140 -16.68 -20.61 -17.99
C ALA A 140 -15.55 -20.78 -16.94
N TYR A 141 -15.47 -19.91 -15.94
CA TYR A 141 -14.42 -19.99 -14.91
C TYR A 141 -14.81 -20.90 -13.74
N ASP A 142 -16.10 -21.23 -13.57
CA ASP A 142 -16.57 -22.03 -12.43
C ASP A 142 -15.96 -23.44 -12.41
N ASP A 143 -15.57 -23.96 -13.59
CA ASP A 143 -14.97 -25.29 -13.74
C ASP A 143 -13.50 -25.36 -13.29
N VAL A 144 -12.80 -24.22 -13.23
CA VAL A 144 -11.35 -24.17 -12.97
C VAL A 144 -10.95 -23.29 -11.80
N VAL A 145 -11.76 -22.29 -11.46
CA VAL A 145 -11.56 -21.40 -10.33
C VAL A 145 -12.55 -21.76 -9.23
N PRO A 146 -12.10 -22.42 -8.14
CA PRO A 146 -13.01 -22.78 -7.06
C PRO A 146 -13.47 -21.55 -6.30
N TRP A 147 -14.69 -21.62 -5.75
CA TRP A 147 -15.34 -20.53 -5.02
C TRP A 147 -14.46 -19.95 -3.90
N TRP A 148 -13.71 -20.79 -3.18
CA TRP A 148 -12.86 -20.34 -2.07
C TRP A 148 -11.71 -19.47 -2.57
N PHE A 149 -11.15 -19.77 -3.73
CA PHE A 149 -10.04 -19.01 -4.30
C PHE A 149 -10.52 -17.62 -4.72
N ASN A 150 -11.70 -17.57 -5.36
CA ASN A 150 -12.36 -16.33 -5.73
C ASN A 150 -12.56 -15.41 -4.50
N HIS A 151 -13.04 -15.97 -3.38
CA HIS A 151 -13.14 -15.20 -2.14
C HIS A 151 -11.79 -14.81 -1.54
N CYS A 152 -10.76 -15.65 -1.64
CA CYS A 152 -9.42 -15.29 -1.17
C CYS A 152 -8.91 -14.02 -1.86
N VAL A 153 -9.11 -13.89 -3.18
CA VAL A 153 -8.56 -12.78 -3.96
C VAL A 153 -9.50 -11.57 -4.09
N HIS A 154 -10.79 -11.69 -3.77
CA HIS A 154 -11.77 -10.58 -3.87
C HIS A 154 -12.48 -10.21 -2.57
N THR A 155 -12.46 -11.04 -1.51
CA THR A 155 -13.11 -10.74 -0.22
C THR A 155 -12.10 -10.72 0.91
N ASN A 156 -11.31 -11.79 1.07
CA ASN A 156 -10.45 -11.97 2.22
C ASN A 156 -9.33 -10.93 2.27
N ILE A 157 -8.88 -10.43 1.12
CA ILE A 157 -7.97 -9.29 1.02
C ILE A 157 -8.47 -8.08 1.83
N SER A 158 -9.76 -7.79 1.80
CA SER A 158 -10.40 -6.69 2.55
C SER A 158 -10.52 -7.01 4.03
N VAL A 159 -10.73 -8.29 4.37
CA VAL A 159 -10.74 -8.76 5.77
C VAL A 159 -9.36 -8.59 6.40
N VAL A 160 -8.28 -8.89 5.68
CA VAL A 160 -6.89 -8.64 6.13
C VAL A 160 -6.69 -7.14 6.41
N VAL A 161 -7.11 -6.27 5.50
CA VAL A 161 -7.03 -4.81 5.69
C VAL A 161 -7.85 -4.33 6.88
N LEU A 162 -9.06 -4.88 7.08
CA LEU A 162 -9.92 -4.53 8.20
C LEU A 162 -9.28 -4.92 9.53
N ILE A 163 -8.79 -6.16 9.65
CA ILE A 163 -8.14 -6.64 10.87
C ILE A 163 -6.87 -5.82 11.15
N GLU A 164 -6.05 -5.55 10.14
CA GLU A 164 -4.86 -4.70 10.30
C GLU A 164 -5.22 -3.28 10.77
N THR A 165 -6.30 -2.72 10.23
CA THR A 165 -6.81 -1.41 10.65
C THR A 165 -7.27 -1.40 12.10
N LEU A 166 -7.87 -2.51 12.58
CA LEU A 166 -8.26 -2.67 13.97
C LEU A 166 -7.07 -2.87 14.90
N LEU A 167 -6.03 -3.57 14.45
CA LEU A 167 -4.85 -3.86 15.26
C LEU A 167 -3.91 -2.66 15.37
N GLN A 168 -3.72 -1.90 14.30
CA GLN A 168 -2.63 -0.93 14.25
C GLN A 168 -3.12 0.45 13.78
N ALA A 169 -2.99 1.44 14.67
CA ALA A 169 -3.46 2.79 14.43
C ALA A 169 -2.65 3.53 13.34
N ARG A 170 -3.34 3.98 12.28
CA ARG A 170 -2.80 4.85 11.22
C ARG A 170 -3.74 6.02 10.94
N ARG A 171 -3.77 6.97 11.88
CA ARG A 171 -4.73 8.09 11.91
C ARG A 171 -4.46 9.19 10.88
N ARG A 172 -3.24 9.24 10.35
CA ARG A 172 -2.74 10.24 9.40
C ARG A 172 -1.72 9.58 8.45
N PRO A 173 -1.50 10.16 7.25
CA PRO A 173 -0.47 9.70 6.33
C PRO A 173 0.90 9.63 7.01
N ARG A 174 1.67 8.57 6.76
CA ARG A 174 3.05 8.48 7.22
C ARG A 174 3.93 9.43 6.41
N ASP A 175 3.66 9.52 5.11
CA ASP A 175 4.21 10.47 4.15
C ASP A 175 3.19 10.71 3.03
N PHE A 176 2.41 11.77 3.19
CA PHE A 176 1.34 12.12 2.25
C PHE A 176 1.80 12.22 0.80
N LYS A 177 2.99 12.80 0.56
CA LYS A 177 3.49 13.01 -0.81
C LYS A 177 3.85 11.68 -1.44
N THR A 178 4.60 10.84 -0.73
CA THR A 178 5.03 9.54 -1.23
C THR A 178 3.83 8.61 -1.45
N GLU A 179 2.88 8.60 -0.52
CA GLU A 179 1.66 7.79 -0.62
C GLU A 179 0.79 8.20 -1.81
N ILE A 180 0.53 9.50 -2.02
CA ILE A 180 -0.22 9.99 -3.18
C ILE A 180 0.49 9.70 -4.50
N ILE A 181 1.82 9.87 -4.55
CA ILE A 181 2.60 9.50 -5.74
C ILE A 181 2.44 8.00 -6.02
N ALA A 182 2.51 7.15 -4.99
CA ALA A 182 2.34 5.71 -5.15
C ALA A 182 0.95 5.34 -5.71
N VAL A 183 -0.14 5.90 -5.17
CA VAL A 183 -1.51 5.73 -5.69
C VAL A 183 -1.56 6.14 -7.17
N THR A 184 -1.09 7.36 -7.47
CA THR A 184 -1.15 7.94 -8.81
C THR A 184 -0.36 7.12 -9.83
N VAL A 185 0.84 6.66 -9.45
CA VAL A 185 1.70 5.84 -10.31
C VAL A 185 1.00 4.52 -10.63
N VAL A 186 0.41 3.85 -9.64
CA VAL A 186 -0.31 2.59 -9.87
C VAL A 186 -1.55 2.81 -10.74
N ASP A 187 -2.34 3.86 -10.48
CA ASP A 187 -3.53 4.17 -11.27
C ASP A 187 -3.21 4.43 -12.74
N VAL A 188 -2.17 5.21 -13.02
CA VAL A 188 -1.73 5.52 -14.39
C VAL A 188 -1.08 4.31 -15.04
N ALA A 189 -0.19 3.60 -14.33
CA ALA A 189 0.46 2.39 -14.86
C ALA A 189 -0.59 1.32 -15.19
N TYR A 190 -1.58 1.13 -14.34
CA TYR A 190 -2.64 0.16 -14.56
C TYR A 190 -3.53 0.54 -15.74
N ALA A 191 -3.85 1.83 -15.90
CA ALA A 191 -4.53 2.34 -17.08
C ALA A 191 -3.76 2.03 -18.37
N ILE A 192 -2.45 2.28 -18.38
CA ILE A 192 -1.58 1.96 -19.51
C ILE A 192 -1.68 0.47 -19.85
N VAL A 193 -1.67 -0.43 -18.85
CA VAL A 193 -1.74 -1.88 -19.07
C VAL A 193 -3.01 -2.28 -19.83
N TYR A 194 -4.21 -1.97 -19.32
CA TYR A 194 -5.42 -2.46 -19.99
C TYR A 194 -5.75 -1.71 -21.28
N TYR A 195 -5.35 -0.44 -21.43
CA TYR A 195 -5.47 0.25 -22.71
C TYR A 195 -4.48 -0.30 -23.74
N ALA A 196 -3.24 -0.62 -23.36
CA ALA A 196 -2.29 -1.26 -24.25
C ALA A 196 -2.83 -2.61 -24.75
N ILE A 197 -3.34 -3.45 -23.84
CA ILE A 197 -3.98 -4.73 -24.20
C ILE A 197 -5.09 -4.49 -25.23
N TYR A 198 -5.99 -3.51 -25.00
CA TYR A 198 -7.04 -3.19 -25.94
C TYR A 198 -6.51 -2.72 -27.31
N PHE A 199 -5.55 -1.81 -27.35
CA PHE A 199 -5.05 -1.26 -28.62
C PHE A 199 -4.21 -2.26 -29.42
N PHE A 200 -3.54 -3.21 -28.77
CA PHE A 200 -2.75 -4.24 -29.46
C PHE A 200 -3.56 -5.48 -29.85
N THR A 201 -4.54 -5.88 -29.04
CA THR A 201 -5.29 -7.14 -29.24
C THR A 201 -6.71 -6.92 -29.76
N HIS A 202 -7.21 -5.69 -29.73
CA HIS A 202 -8.61 -5.33 -29.96
C HIS A 202 -9.59 -6.04 -29.01
N ARG A 203 -9.11 -6.50 -27.86
CA ARG A 203 -9.89 -7.14 -26.80
C ARG A 203 -9.67 -6.42 -25.49
N TRP A 204 -10.74 -6.18 -24.74
CA TRP A 204 -10.65 -5.57 -23.41
C TRP A 204 -10.22 -6.59 -22.37
N LEU A 205 -9.31 -6.21 -21.48
CA LEU A 205 -8.95 -7.01 -20.29
C LEU A 205 -10.18 -7.28 -19.40
N TYR A 206 -11.06 -6.28 -19.28
CA TYR A 206 -12.33 -6.38 -18.56
C TYR A 206 -13.49 -6.16 -19.53
N LYS A 207 -14.38 -7.15 -19.63
CA LYS A 207 -15.52 -7.11 -20.57
C LYS A 207 -16.48 -5.95 -20.32
N VAL A 208 -16.53 -5.42 -19.10
CA VAL A 208 -17.31 -4.21 -18.75
C VAL A 208 -17.00 -3.01 -19.66
N PHE A 209 -15.75 -2.87 -20.13
CA PHE A 209 -15.40 -1.82 -21.09
C PHE A 209 -15.94 -2.09 -22.50
N GLY A 210 -16.10 -3.36 -22.88
CA GLY A 210 -16.57 -3.77 -24.20
C GLY A 210 -18.05 -3.47 -24.45
N VAL A 211 -18.85 -3.30 -23.40
CA VAL A 211 -20.27 -2.93 -23.50
C VAL A 211 -20.50 -1.42 -23.46
N MET A 212 -19.44 -0.63 -23.27
CA MET A 212 -19.48 0.82 -23.14
C MET A 212 -19.07 1.52 -24.45
N THR A 213 -19.67 2.68 -24.70
CA THR A 213 -19.15 3.64 -25.68
C THR A 213 -17.90 4.35 -25.13
N TRP A 214 -17.09 4.95 -25.99
CA TRP A 214 -15.84 5.62 -25.57
C TRP A 214 -16.03 6.72 -24.52
N TRP A 215 -17.10 7.51 -24.58
CA TRP A 215 -17.34 8.52 -23.54
C TRP A 215 -17.69 7.87 -22.19
N GLN A 216 -18.41 6.74 -22.20
CA GLN A 216 -18.70 5.97 -20.99
C GLN A 216 -17.42 5.37 -20.41
N VAL A 217 -16.51 4.87 -21.27
CA VAL A 217 -15.17 4.41 -20.84
C VAL A 217 -14.40 5.55 -20.18
N CYS A 218 -14.39 6.76 -20.75
CA CYS A 218 -13.75 7.92 -20.13
C CYS A 218 -14.37 8.30 -18.79
N LEU A 219 -15.70 8.26 -18.63
CA LEU A 219 -16.33 8.52 -17.33
C LEU A 219 -16.02 7.41 -16.32
N TYR A 220 -16.06 6.15 -16.76
CA TYR A 220 -15.75 5.01 -15.91
C TYR A 220 -14.27 5.05 -15.47
N GLN A 221 -13.37 5.53 -16.31
CA GLN A 221 -11.98 5.80 -15.96
C GLN A 221 -11.87 6.79 -14.79
N LEU A 222 -12.64 7.88 -14.83
CA LEU A 222 -12.66 8.86 -13.75
C LEU A 222 -13.22 8.27 -12.45
N VAL A 223 -14.18 7.35 -12.54
CA VAL A 223 -14.69 6.61 -11.38
C VAL A 223 -13.62 5.69 -10.80
N ILE A 224 -12.88 4.97 -11.65
CA ILE A 224 -11.76 4.10 -11.22
C ILE A 224 -10.73 4.91 -10.44
N TRP A 225 -10.20 5.98 -11.03
CA TRP A 225 -9.22 6.84 -10.35
C TRP A 225 -9.84 7.54 -9.12
N GLY A 226 -11.06 8.04 -9.23
CA GLY A 226 -11.74 8.68 -8.09
C GLY A 226 -11.90 7.73 -6.90
N SER A 227 -12.16 6.45 -7.16
CA SER A 227 -12.36 5.45 -6.12
C SER A 227 -11.07 5.09 -5.35
N SER A 228 -9.92 4.99 -6.02
CA SER A 228 -8.63 4.74 -5.35
C SER A 228 -8.29 5.89 -4.38
N TYR A 229 -8.44 7.15 -4.81
CA TYR A 229 -8.27 8.31 -3.94
C TYR A 229 -9.30 8.35 -2.81
N LEU A 230 -10.58 8.05 -3.10
CA LEU A 230 -11.61 7.98 -2.09
C LEU A 230 -11.23 6.99 -0.99
N PHE A 231 -10.83 5.78 -1.34
CA PHE A 231 -10.42 4.76 -0.38
C PHE A 231 -9.14 5.14 0.38
N TYR A 232 -8.17 5.76 -0.30
CA TYR A 232 -6.98 6.33 0.36
C TYR A 232 -7.36 7.35 1.43
N PHE A 233 -8.25 8.30 1.14
CA PHE A 233 -8.62 9.34 2.12
C PHE A 233 -9.55 8.80 3.21
N LEU A 234 -10.43 7.86 2.88
CA LEU A 234 -11.42 7.28 3.80
C LEU A 234 -10.76 6.50 4.96
N GLN A 235 -9.57 5.95 4.76
CA GLN A 235 -8.90 5.14 5.78
C GLN A 235 -8.54 5.93 7.05
N PHE A 236 -8.20 7.21 6.92
CA PHE A 236 -7.75 8.05 8.04
C PHE A 236 -8.87 8.42 9.02
N PRO A 237 -10.05 8.91 8.59
CA PRO A 237 -11.17 9.12 9.50
C PRO A 237 -11.65 7.80 10.13
N ILE A 238 -11.67 6.68 9.38
CA ILE A 238 -11.97 5.36 9.95
C ILE A 238 -11.00 5.02 11.09
N ASN A 239 -9.69 5.20 10.86
CA ASN A 239 -8.67 4.98 11.88
C ASN A 239 -8.86 5.88 13.11
N ARG A 240 -9.24 7.15 12.92
CA ARG A 240 -9.52 8.08 14.03
C ARG A 240 -10.75 7.66 14.85
N VAL A 241 -11.79 7.13 14.20
CA VAL A 241 -12.97 6.61 14.90
C VAL A 241 -12.61 5.37 15.74
N ILE A 242 -11.78 4.47 15.21
CA ILE A 242 -11.40 3.23 15.90
C ILE A 242 -10.42 3.50 17.06
N HIS A 243 -9.40 4.33 16.80
CA HIS A 243 -8.27 4.50 17.72
C HIS A 243 -8.29 5.83 18.50
N GLY A 244 -9.31 6.66 18.32
CA GLY A 244 -9.39 8.02 18.85
C GLY A 244 -8.43 8.99 18.14
N ASP A 245 -8.57 10.29 18.40
CA ASP A 245 -7.58 11.30 18.03
C ASP A 245 -6.53 11.45 19.13
N VAL A 246 -5.30 11.77 18.74
CA VAL A 246 -4.24 12.16 19.69
C VAL A 246 -3.91 13.62 19.40
N GLU A 247 -3.97 14.47 20.43
CA GLU A 247 -3.54 15.86 20.35
C GLU A 247 -2.07 15.95 19.93
N GLU A 248 -1.72 17.00 19.20
CA GLU A 248 -0.52 17.11 18.36
C GLU A 248 0.81 17.22 19.12
N THR A 249 0.81 17.06 20.44
CA THR A 249 1.93 17.37 21.34
C THR A 249 3.10 16.39 21.27
N ASP A 250 2.91 15.14 20.83
CA ASP A 250 3.98 14.12 20.82
C ASP A 250 4.79 14.04 19.51
N ASN A 251 4.26 14.58 18.41
CA ASN A 251 4.92 14.53 17.11
C ASN A 251 5.97 15.64 16.92
N ALA A 252 5.84 16.76 17.64
CA ALA A 252 6.89 17.78 17.70
C ALA A 252 8.16 17.23 18.37
N ALA A 253 8.02 16.45 19.45
CA ALA A 253 9.15 15.81 20.12
C ALA A 253 9.81 14.71 19.26
N THR A 254 9.01 13.85 18.63
CA THR A 254 9.53 12.75 17.80
C THR A 254 10.14 13.25 16.47
N GLY A 255 9.55 14.29 15.88
CA GLY A 255 10.09 14.98 14.70
C GLY A 255 11.39 15.72 15.01
N GLN A 256 11.45 16.45 16.12
CA GLN A 256 12.68 17.12 16.57
C GLN A 256 13.79 16.13 16.91
N VAL A 257 13.47 15.00 17.55
CA VAL A 257 14.46 13.95 17.85
C VAL A 257 15.01 13.31 16.56
N THR A 258 14.15 13.06 15.57
CA THR A 258 14.58 12.50 14.28
C THR A 258 15.44 13.50 13.50
N GLU A 259 15.08 14.78 13.50
CA GLU A 259 15.82 15.84 12.83
C GLU A 259 17.15 16.17 13.53
N GLN A 260 17.19 16.14 14.86
CA GLN A 260 18.43 16.25 15.65
C GLN A 260 19.36 15.05 15.44
N MET A 261 18.84 13.83 15.36
CA MET A 261 19.66 12.65 15.04
C MET A 261 20.23 12.72 13.61
N ILE A 262 19.44 13.20 12.64
CA ILE A 262 19.90 13.37 11.25
C ILE A 262 20.96 14.47 11.16
N ASN A 263 20.78 15.60 11.84
CA ASN A 263 21.74 16.70 11.85
C ASN A 263 23.02 16.34 12.62
N GLY A 264 22.91 15.68 13.77
CA GLY A 264 24.08 15.19 14.52
C GLY A 264 24.88 14.14 13.75
N THR A 265 24.23 13.31 12.91
CA THR A 265 24.93 12.36 12.02
C THR A 265 25.62 13.07 10.86
N LYS A 266 25.11 14.24 10.42
CA LYS A 266 25.76 15.08 9.39
C LYS A 266 26.99 15.80 9.95
N GLU A 267 26.87 16.44 11.11
CA GLU A 267 27.99 17.13 11.77
C GLU A 267 29.12 16.15 12.14
N MET A 268 28.78 14.94 12.62
CA MET A 268 29.76 13.91 12.95
C MET A 268 30.42 13.26 11.71
N ASN A 269 29.82 13.39 10.53
CA ASN A 269 30.42 12.96 9.26
C ASN A 269 31.24 14.07 8.60
N GLU A 270 30.89 15.34 8.77
CA GLU A 270 31.70 16.48 8.31
C GLU A 270 33.01 16.59 9.11
N ASP A 271 32.97 16.36 10.43
CA ASP A 271 34.15 16.39 11.32
C ASP A 271 35.15 15.24 11.06
N LYS A 272 34.72 14.18 10.36
CA LYS A 272 35.57 13.04 9.96
C LYS A 272 36.14 13.13 8.55
N THR A 273 35.80 14.18 7.79
CA THR A 273 36.31 14.39 6.42
C THR A 273 37.32 15.52 6.29
N ASP A 274 37.64 16.24 7.36
CA ASP A 274 38.50 17.44 7.30
C ASP A 274 40.00 17.18 7.56
N THR A 275 40.49 15.94 7.39
CA THR A 275 41.94 15.65 7.45
C THR A 275 42.62 15.25 6.15
N ASP A 276 41.92 15.09 5.03
CA ASP A 276 42.58 14.79 3.75
C ASP A 276 41.80 15.33 2.54
N ALA A 277 42.15 16.55 2.10
CA ALA A 277 42.34 16.89 0.68
C ALA A 277 42.41 18.42 0.50
N LYS A 278 43.64 18.92 0.36
CA LYS A 278 43.92 20.22 -0.25
C LYS A 278 43.89 20.04 -1.78
N ILE A 279 43.24 21.00 -2.46
CA ILE A 279 43.29 21.33 -3.90
C ILE A 279 42.28 20.58 -4.81
N SER A 280 41.19 21.25 -5.22
CA SER A 280 41.16 21.95 -6.52
C SER A 280 39.93 22.88 -6.64
N SER A 281 40.18 24.03 -7.25
CA SER A 281 39.24 25.10 -7.56
C SER A 281 38.30 24.74 -8.71
N LEU A 282 37.00 25.05 -8.61
CA LEU A 282 36.12 25.39 -9.75
C LEU A 282 34.81 26.08 -9.28
N SER A 283 34.85 27.41 -9.30
CA SER A 283 33.82 28.39 -9.75
C SER A 283 32.30 28.07 -9.74
N LYS A 284 31.55 28.84 -8.89
CA LYS A 284 30.32 29.67 -9.12
C LYS A 284 29.05 28.98 -9.69
N ASN A 285 27.81 29.13 -9.19
CA ASN A 285 27.07 30.26 -8.58
C ASN A 285 25.74 29.77 -7.94
N PRO A 286 25.09 30.53 -7.03
CA PRO A 286 23.90 30.12 -6.28
C PRO A 286 22.58 30.70 -6.86
N TRP A 287 21.59 29.84 -7.11
CA TRP A 287 20.25 30.23 -7.58
C TRP A 287 19.14 30.15 -6.52
N SER A 288 19.45 29.94 -5.24
CA SER A 288 18.44 29.68 -4.19
C SER A 288 18.16 30.84 -3.22
N LEU A 289 18.87 31.97 -3.31
CA LEU A 289 18.73 33.08 -2.33
C LEU A 289 17.70 34.15 -2.72
N LYS A 290 17.09 34.09 -3.91
CA LYS A 290 16.20 35.15 -4.41
C LYS A 290 14.74 35.06 -3.94
N TYR A 291 14.33 33.96 -3.31
CA TYR A 291 12.93 33.78 -2.85
C TYR A 291 12.70 34.01 -1.35
N ARG A 292 13.76 34.22 -0.56
CA ARG A 292 13.64 34.39 0.90
C ARG A 292 13.47 35.85 1.35
N SER A 293 13.58 36.85 0.46
CA SER A 293 13.45 38.27 0.83
C SER A 293 12.12 38.94 0.44
N ASN A 294 11.21 38.23 -0.26
CA ASN A 294 9.94 38.81 -0.71
C ASN A 294 8.74 38.42 0.17
N GLY A 295 8.88 37.44 1.06
CA GLY A 295 7.82 37.06 2.00
C GLY A 295 7.69 37.98 3.22
N SER A 296 8.77 38.69 3.60
CA SER A 296 8.80 39.49 4.84
C SER A 296 8.41 40.96 4.66
N LYS A 297 7.87 41.35 3.49
CA LYS A 297 7.41 42.73 3.21
C LYS A 297 5.89 42.86 3.01
N ILE A 298 5.13 41.77 3.12
CA ILE A 298 3.67 41.77 2.93
C ILE A 298 2.92 41.75 4.28
N GLU A 299 3.61 41.46 5.40
CA GLU A 299 2.97 41.34 6.72
C GLU A 299 2.82 42.65 7.53
N ASN A 300 3.30 43.80 7.02
CA ASN A 300 3.24 45.08 7.73
C ASN A 300 2.39 46.17 7.04
N SER A 301 1.36 45.81 6.25
CA SER A 301 0.46 46.81 5.64
C SER A 301 -1.01 46.68 6.01
N HIS A 302 -1.35 45.93 7.06
CA HIS A 302 -2.69 45.93 7.62
C HIS A 302 -2.62 46.00 9.15
N LEU A 303 -2.45 47.22 9.65
CA LEU A 303 -2.98 47.84 10.88
C LEU A 303 -2.13 49.05 11.24
#